data_AF-B9RTE5-F1
#
_entry.id   AF-B9RTE5-F1
#
_cell.length_a   1.000
_cell.length_b   1.000
_cell.length_c   1.000
_cell.angle_alpha   90.00
_cell.angle_beta   90.00
_cell.angle_gamma   90.00
#
_symmetry.space_group_name_H-M   'P 1'
#
loop_
_entity.id
_entity.type
_entity.pdbx_description
1 polymer ?
#
loop_
_entity_poly.entity_id
_entity_poly.type
_entity_poly.pdbx_seq_one_letter_code
_entity_poly.pdbx_strand_id
1 'polypeptide(L)'
;MAATRKQRFERVTKDLKVTRVFSTLVEEMKAISKAEPQSSDLMVPMDLSERSPVLLLMGGGMGAGKSTVIKDILKESFWAGAAPVVVEADAFKESDVIYRALSAMGHHDDMLQTAELVHQSSTDAASSLLVTALNEGRDVIMDGTLSWEPFVEQTIAMARNVHKHRYRMGAGYKVAEDGTITENYWEKEEAENQQQLENGEVKPRKPYRIELVGVVCDAYLAVIRGIRRAIMTRRAVRVSSQLKSHKRFASAFTSYCQLVDNARLYSTNAVGGPPKLIARKDGDNNLLIDPEEIKCLTNVGNVNPDSESIYELYSDPTPIFESGSIWKDVVFSPSRSIVQSELKISIQMIENPPSTNSTKP
;
A
#
# COMPACT_ATOMS: atom_id res chain seq x y z
N MET A 1 -30.48 -5.96 -19.85
CA MET A 1 -29.42 -4.94 -19.73
C MET A 1 -28.06 -5.48 -19.27
N ALA A 2 -27.98 -6.53 -18.43
CA ALA A 2 -26.69 -7.11 -17.99
C ALA A 2 -25.88 -7.81 -19.11
N ALA A 3 -26.54 -8.46 -20.07
CA ALA A 3 -25.88 -9.19 -21.17
C ALA A 3 -25.11 -8.26 -22.13
N THR A 4 -25.68 -7.10 -22.47
CA THR A 4 -25.02 -6.08 -23.30
C THR A 4 -23.91 -5.33 -22.55
N ARG A 5 -23.98 -5.30 -21.21
CA ARG A 5 -22.94 -4.75 -20.32
C ARG A 5 -21.67 -5.61 -20.37
N LYS A 6 -21.79 -6.91 -20.10
CA LYS A 6 -20.67 -7.88 -20.11
C LYS A 6 -19.95 -7.91 -21.47
N GLN A 7 -20.70 -7.93 -22.57
CA GLN A 7 -20.14 -7.92 -23.93
C GLN A 7 -19.36 -6.63 -24.25
N ARG A 8 -19.77 -5.48 -23.73
CA ARG A 8 -19.01 -4.21 -23.88
C ARG A 8 -17.72 -4.21 -23.07
N PHE A 9 -17.77 -4.72 -21.83
CA PHE A 9 -16.56 -4.89 -21.00
C PHE A 9 -15.54 -5.82 -21.65
N GLU A 10 -15.99 -6.95 -22.20
CA GLU A 10 -15.14 -7.89 -22.94
C GLU A 10 -14.52 -7.25 -24.19
N ARG A 11 -15.28 -6.42 -24.92
CA ARG A 11 -14.79 -5.68 -26.09
C ARG A 11 -13.69 -4.68 -25.71
N VAL A 12 -13.93 -3.81 -24.73
CA VAL A 12 -12.93 -2.82 -24.25
C VAL A 12 -11.65 -3.51 -23.77
N THR A 13 -11.80 -4.63 -23.04
CA THR A 13 -10.67 -5.41 -22.55
C THR A 13 -9.85 -6.03 -23.68
N LYS A 14 -10.51 -6.53 -24.73
CA LYS A 14 -9.85 -7.12 -25.90
C LYS A 14 -9.12 -6.05 -26.73
N ASP A 15 -9.78 -4.92 -26.96
CA ASP A 15 -9.26 -3.84 -27.82
C ASP A 15 -8.05 -3.13 -27.19
N LEU A 16 -8.02 -3.01 -25.86
CA LEU A 16 -6.93 -2.34 -25.12
C LEU A 16 -5.82 -3.27 -24.62
N LYS A 17 -5.90 -4.58 -24.88
CA LYS A 17 -4.96 -5.57 -24.31
C LYS A 17 -3.50 -5.27 -24.65
N VAL A 18 -3.20 -4.99 -25.91
CA VAL A 18 -1.83 -4.71 -26.36
C VAL A 18 -1.36 -3.35 -25.85
N THR A 19 -2.21 -2.33 -25.96
CA THR A 19 -1.95 -0.97 -25.45
C THR A 19 -1.63 -0.98 -23.96
N ARG A 20 -2.35 -1.80 -23.18
CA ARG A 20 -2.13 -1.98 -21.76
C ARG A 20 -0.71 -2.47 -21.47
N VAL A 21 -0.26 -3.54 -22.14
CA VAL A 21 1.09 -4.10 -21.94
C VAL A 21 2.18 -3.06 -22.20
N PHE A 22 2.11 -2.35 -23.34
CA PHE A 22 3.08 -1.30 -23.66
C PHE A 22 3.01 -0.13 -22.66
N SER A 23 1.80 0.29 -22.25
CA SER A 23 1.65 1.37 -21.27
C SER A 23 2.25 1.00 -19.91
N THR A 24 2.07 -0.25 -19.47
CA THR A 24 2.60 -0.75 -18.20
C THR A 24 4.12 -0.78 -18.23
N LEU A 25 4.72 -1.31 -19.30
CA LEU A 25 6.18 -1.30 -19.48
C LEU A 25 6.75 0.13 -19.48
N VAL A 26 6.08 1.07 -20.14
CA VAL A 26 6.49 2.48 -20.16
C VAL A 26 6.43 3.09 -18.75
N GLU A 27 5.40 2.79 -17.95
CA GLU A 27 5.31 3.26 -16.57
C GLU A 27 6.37 2.62 -15.66
N GLU A 28 6.68 1.33 -15.85
CA GLU A 28 7.79 0.66 -15.17
C GLU A 28 9.14 1.35 -15.50
N MET A 29 9.41 1.59 -16.78
CA MET A 29 10.63 2.30 -17.23
C MET A 29 10.70 3.73 -16.67
N LYS A 30 9.57 4.45 -16.61
CA LYS A 30 9.52 5.78 -16.00
C LYS A 30 9.77 5.74 -14.50
N ALA A 31 9.29 4.72 -13.80
CA ALA A 31 9.52 4.57 -12.36
C ALA A 31 11.01 4.34 -12.06
N ILE A 32 11.69 3.57 -12.91
CA ILE A 32 13.13 3.32 -12.82
C ILE A 32 13.93 4.59 -13.18
N SER A 33 13.56 5.29 -14.25
CA SER A 33 14.31 6.47 -14.74
C SER A 33 14.09 7.73 -13.90
N LYS A 34 12.90 7.96 -13.33
CA LYS A 34 12.67 9.05 -12.36
C LYS A 34 13.46 8.87 -11.07
N ALA A 35 13.81 7.63 -10.77
CA ALA A 35 14.66 7.28 -9.64
C ALA A 35 16.15 7.46 -9.99
N GLU A 36 16.53 7.60 -11.26
CA GLU A 36 17.88 8.06 -11.60
C GLU A 36 17.98 9.56 -11.26
N PRO A 37 19.03 10.00 -10.55
CA PRO A 37 19.29 11.44 -10.45
C PRO A 37 19.38 11.98 -11.88
N GLN A 38 18.60 13.04 -12.17
CA GLN A 38 18.60 13.65 -13.49
C GLN A 38 20.04 13.82 -13.96
N SER A 39 20.32 13.35 -15.17
CA SER A 39 21.60 13.42 -15.89
C SER A 39 22.04 14.85 -16.18
N SER A 40 22.26 15.60 -15.11
CA SER A 40 23.25 16.64 -14.99
C SER A 40 24.39 16.04 -14.16
N ASP A 41 25.64 16.42 -14.41
CA ASP A 41 26.89 16.02 -13.74
C ASP A 41 26.94 16.26 -12.20
N LEU A 42 25.82 16.16 -11.49
CA LEU A 42 25.73 16.26 -10.05
C LEU A 42 26.08 14.90 -9.45
N MET A 43 27.32 14.81 -8.95
CA MET A 43 27.84 13.73 -8.13
C MET A 43 26.75 13.15 -7.23
N VAL A 44 26.42 11.86 -7.42
CA VAL A 44 25.72 11.09 -6.39
C VAL A 44 26.57 11.22 -5.12
N PRO A 45 26.00 11.70 -4.00
CA PRO A 45 26.74 11.83 -2.75
C PRO A 45 27.52 10.53 -2.48
N MET A 46 28.83 10.64 -2.28
CA MET A 46 29.75 9.50 -2.14
C MET A 46 29.22 8.48 -1.11
N ASP A 47 28.57 8.97 -0.06
CA ASP A 47 27.90 8.21 1.02
C ASP A 47 26.79 7.25 0.53
N LEU A 48 26.06 7.61 -0.53
CA LEU A 48 25.02 6.74 -1.12
C LEU A 48 25.63 5.59 -1.93
N SER A 49 26.76 5.82 -2.61
CA SER A 49 27.44 4.78 -3.39
C SER A 49 28.20 3.77 -2.52
N GLU A 50 28.59 4.17 -1.31
CA GLU A 50 29.33 3.33 -0.38
C GLU A 50 28.46 2.54 0.61
N ARG A 51 27.18 2.85 0.77
CA ARG A 51 26.30 2.09 1.67
C ARG A 51 25.65 0.87 1.00
N SER A 52 25.11 -0.03 1.84
CA SER A 52 24.17 -1.06 1.39
C SER A 52 22.86 -0.44 0.90
N PRO A 53 22.23 -0.98 -0.16
CA PRO A 53 20.91 -0.55 -0.58
C PRO A 53 19.85 -0.94 0.46
N VAL A 54 18.75 -0.18 0.52
CA VAL A 54 17.67 -0.37 1.48
C VAL A 54 16.40 -0.82 0.79
N LEU A 55 15.78 -1.88 1.32
CA LEU A 55 14.41 -2.27 1.02
C LEU A 55 13.53 -1.89 2.21
N LEU A 56 12.69 -0.87 2.04
CA LEU A 56 11.69 -0.46 3.00
C LEU A 56 10.35 -1.11 2.66
N LEU A 57 9.93 -2.08 3.48
CA LEU A 57 8.62 -2.74 3.40
C LEU A 57 7.62 -1.92 4.21
N MET A 58 6.70 -1.24 3.51
CA MET A 58 5.59 -0.53 4.14
C MET A 58 4.38 -1.46 4.21
N GLY A 59 3.93 -1.77 5.43
CA GLY A 59 2.82 -2.67 5.71
C GLY A 59 1.70 -2.00 6.50
N GLY A 60 0.51 -2.57 6.40
CA GLY A 60 -0.68 -2.03 7.08
C GLY A 60 -1.93 -2.22 6.24
N GLY A 61 -3.05 -2.50 6.91
CA GLY A 61 -4.32 -2.72 6.25
C GLY A 61 -4.76 -1.52 5.39
N MET A 62 -5.68 -1.78 4.46
CA MET A 62 -6.20 -0.73 3.60
C MET A 62 -6.85 0.38 4.45
N GLY A 63 -6.57 1.65 4.15
CA GLY A 63 -7.05 2.77 4.95
C GLY A 63 -6.32 3.00 6.29
N ALA A 64 -5.24 2.27 6.59
CA ALA A 64 -4.46 2.47 7.81
C ALA A 64 -3.69 3.80 7.89
N GLY A 65 -3.59 4.57 6.79
CA GLY A 65 -2.87 5.84 6.78
C GLY A 65 -1.38 5.74 6.42
N LYS A 66 -0.96 4.68 5.72
CA LYS A 66 0.42 4.47 5.27
C LYS A 66 1.03 5.68 4.56
N SER A 67 0.29 6.30 3.65
CA SER A 67 0.76 7.47 2.90
C SER A 67 1.11 8.67 3.78
N THR A 68 0.53 8.80 4.98
CA THR A 68 0.91 9.85 5.94
C THR A 68 2.29 9.55 6.53
N VAL A 69 2.54 8.29 6.90
CA VAL A 69 3.83 7.84 7.48
C VAL A 69 4.94 7.91 6.43
N ILE A 70 4.69 7.47 5.20
CA ILE A 70 5.68 7.54 4.10
C ILE A 70 6.13 8.97 3.84
N LYS A 71 5.20 9.94 3.86
CA LYS A 71 5.54 11.36 3.66
C LYS A 71 6.49 11.89 4.73
N ASP A 72 6.41 11.39 5.96
CA ASP A 72 7.29 11.82 7.03
C ASP A 72 8.62 11.07 6.98
N ILE A 73 8.62 9.78 6.64
CA ILE A 73 9.85 9.00 6.41
C ILE A 73 10.67 9.59 5.28
N LEU A 74 10.06 9.95 4.15
CA LEU A 74 10.77 10.53 3.00
C LEU A 74 11.41 11.90 3.29
N LYS A 75 11.03 12.56 4.40
CA LYS A 75 11.68 13.79 4.88
C LYS A 75 12.90 13.51 5.78
N GLU A 76 13.09 12.29 6.24
CA GLU A 76 14.26 11.91 7.02
C GLU A 76 15.53 12.13 6.19
N SER A 77 16.62 12.56 6.84
CA SER A 77 17.89 12.87 6.18
C SER A 77 18.45 11.69 5.37
N PHE A 78 18.15 10.45 5.79
CA PHE A 78 18.54 9.24 5.09
C PHE A 78 18.01 9.18 3.65
N TRP A 79 16.76 9.63 3.42
CA TRP A 79 16.11 9.55 2.11
C TRP A 79 16.36 10.80 1.25
N ALA A 80 16.94 11.85 1.84
CA ALA A 80 17.29 13.06 1.12
C ALA A 80 18.32 12.75 0.02
N GLY A 81 17.91 12.90 -1.25
CA GLY A 81 18.77 12.63 -2.42
C GLY A 81 18.91 11.16 -2.82
N ALA A 82 18.31 10.21 -2.08
CA ALA A 82 18.41 8.77 -2.39
C ALA A 82 17.56 8.31 -3.59
N ALA A 83 16.57 9.12 -4.00
CA ALA A 83 15.65 8.85 -5.12
C ALA A 83 15.20 7.37 -5.20
N PRO A 84 14.55 6.82 -4.15
CA PRO A 84 14.19 5.41 -4.09
C PRO A 84 13.12 5.06 -5.13
N VAL A 85 13.14 3.82 -5.61
CA VAL A 85 12.08 3.27 -6.45
C VAL A 85 10.88 2.95 -5.55
N VAL A 86 9.76 3.65 -5.75
CA VAL A 86 8.52 3.40 -5.01
C VAL A 86 7.67 2.40 -5.80
N VAL A 87 7.42 1.24 -5.20
CA VAL A 87 6.61 0.16 -5.76
C VAL A 87 5.24 0.16 -5.08
N GLU A 88 4.21 0.63 -5.78
CA GLU A 88 2.82 0.64 -5.32
C GLU A 88 1.91 0.07 -6.41
N ALA A 89 1.27 -1.08 -6.15
CA ALA A 89 0.38 -1.71 -7.13
C ALA A 89 -0.84 -0.82 -7.48
N ASP A 90 -1.33 -0.01 -6.54
CA ASP A 90 -2.44 0.90 -6.78
C ASP A 90 -2.10 2.04 -7.74
N ALA A 91 -0.83 2.48 -7.82
CA ALA A 91 -0.38 3.48 -8.78
C ALA A 91 -0.49 2.95 -10.24
N PHE A 92 -0.13 1.68 -10.45
CA PHE A 92 -0.29 1.02 -11.75
C PHE A 92 -1.77 0.90 -12.16
N LYS A 93 -2.68 0.64 -11.20
CA LYS A 93 -4.13 0.63 -11.48
C LYS A 93 -4.63 1.97 -12.00
N GLU A 94 -4.17 3.08 -11.41
CA GLU A 94 -4.58 4.42 -11.83
C GLU A 94 -4.05 4.81 -13.21
N SER A 95 -2.91 4.24 -13.61
CA SER A 95 -2.35 4.39 -14.96
C SER A 95 -2.97 3.44 -16.00
N ASP A 96 -3.63 2.38 -15.57
CA ASP A 96 -4.16 1.34 -16.45
C ASP A 96 -5.23 1.91 -17.39
N VAL A 97 -5.00 1.74 -18.71
CA VAL A 97 -5.86 2.27 -19.77
C VAL A 97 -7.29 1.71 -19.72
N ILE A 98 -7.46 0.46 -19.27
CA ILE A 98 -8.78 -0.17 -19.09
C ILE A 98 -9.46 0.45 -17.87
N TYR A 99 -8.74 0.61 -16.75
CA TYR A 99 -9.30 1.25 -15.56
C TYR A 99 -9.77 2.68 -15.84
N ARG A 100 -8.96 3.47 -16.56
CA ARG A 100 -9.32 4.84 -16.96
C ARG A 100 -10.51 4.88 -17.89
N ALA A 101 -10.53 4.02 -18.91
CA ALA A 101 -11.64 3.95 -19.86
C ALA A 101 -12.95 3.61 -19.16
N LEU A 102 -12.95 2.62 -18.26
CA LEU A 102 -14.14 2.19 -17.54
C LEU A 102 -14.59 3.23 -16.50
N SER A 103 -13.65 3.88 -15.81
CA SER A 103 -13.96 4.94 -14.83
C SER A 103 -14.55 6.20 -15.48
N ALA A 104 -14.12 6.54 -16.70
CA ALA A 104 -14.62 7.70 -17.45
C ALA A 104 -16.07 7.54 -17.94
N MET A 105 -16.58 6.31 -18.05
CA MET A 105 -17.94 6.04 -18.55
C MET A 105 -19.05 6.25 -17.51
N GLY A 106 -18.72 6.65 -16.27
CA GLY A 106 -19.70 7.12 -15.28
C GLY A 106 -20.58 6.06 -14.62
N HIS A 107 -20.32 4.76 -14.85
CA HIS A 107 -21.08 3.68 -14.21
C HIS A 107 -20.59 3.40 -12.79
N HIS A 108 -21.08 4.18 -11.84
CA HIS A 108 -20.67 4.12 -10.43
C HIS A 108 -20.90 2.76 -9.76
N ASP A 109 -21.89 1.99 -10.20
CA ASP A 109 -22.21 0.65 -9.66
C ASP A 109 -21.14 -0.41 -9.97
N ASP A 110 -20.28 -0.18 -10.97
CA ASP A 110 -19.26 -1.16 -11.42
C ASP A 110 -17.86 -0.89 -10.86
N MET A 111 -17.71 0.09 -9.97
CA MET A 111 -16.41 0.55 -9.48
C MET A 111 -15.60 -0.60 -8.84
N LEU A 112 -16.25 -1.47 -8.08
CA LEU A 112 -15.61 -2.63 -7.46
C LEU A 112 -15.18 -3.66 -8.51
N GLN A 113 -16.05 -4.02 -9.44
CA GLN A 113 -15.73 -5.00 -10.49
C GLN A 113 -14.59 -4.50 -11.39
N THR A 114 -14.61 -3.22 -11.73
CA THR A 114 -13.57 -2.57 -12.53
C THR A 114 -12.20 -2.62 -11.84
N ALA A 115 -12.15 -2.35 -10.53
CA ALA A 115 -10.92 -2.42 -9.75
C ALA A 115 -10.37 -3.85 -9.61
N GLU A 116 -11.26 -4.85 -9.53
CA GLU A 116 -10.88 -6.27 -9.48
C GLU A 116 -10.29 -6.76 -10.80
N LEU A 117 -10.82 -6.32 -11.94
CA LEU A 117 -10.34 -6.72 -13.27
C LEU A 117 -8.89 -6.30 -13.55
N VAL A 118 -8.47 -5.15 -13.03
CA VAL A 118 -7.11 -4.64 -13.22
C VAL A 118 -6.17 -5.02 -12.07
N HIS A 119 -6.67 -5.74 -11.07
CA HIS A 119 -5.90 -6.08 -9.89
C HIS A 119 -4.68 -6.92 -10.23
N GLN A 120 -4.86 -8.03 -10.95
CA GLN A 120 -3.76 -8.95 -11.24
C GLN A 120 -2.65 -8.28 -12.04
N SER A 121 -2.97 -7.57 -13.13
CA SER A 121 -1.93 -6.93 -13.94
C SER A 121 -1.14 -5.88 -13.17
N SER A 122 -1.79 -5.17 -12.25
CA SER A 122 -1.15 -4.10 -11.49
C SER A 122 -0.25 -4.68 -10.40
N THR A 123 -0.66 -5.81 -9.82
CA THR A 123 0.18 -6.61 -8.93
C THR A 123 1.37 -7.20 -9.68
N ASP A 124 1.17 -7.70 -10.90
CA ASP A 124 2.24 -8.26 -11.73
C ASP A 124 3.25 -7.17 -12.13
N ALA A 125 2.77 -5.99 -12.54
CA ALA A 125 3.62 -4.84 -12.87
C ALA A 125 4.44 -4.34 -11.67
N ALA A 126 3.81 -4.23 -10.50
CA ALA A 126 4.51 -3.89 -9.27
C ALA A 126 5.57 -4.94 -8.91
N SER A 127 5.26 -6.23 -9.11
CA SER A 127 6.21 -7.33 -8.85
C SER A 127 7.38 -7.33 -9.84
N SER A 128 7.12 -7.01 -11.11
CA SER A 128 8.13 -6.83 -12.16
C SER A 128 9.08 -5.68 -11.81
N LEU A 129 8.53 -4.53 -11.44
CA LEU A 129 9.30 -3.37 -11.00
C LEU A 129 10.14 -3.69 -9.75
N LEU A 130 9.56 -4.40 -8.78
CA LEU A 130 10.23 -4.78 -7.53
C LEU A 130 11.46 -5.65 -7.80
N VAL A 131 11.30 -6.76 -8.54
CA VAL A 131 12.42 -7.68 -8.79
C VAL A 131 13.50 -7.03 -9.63
N THR A 132 13.12 -6.22 -10.62
CA THR A 132 14.06 -5.43 -11.43
C THR A 132 14.85 -4.47 -10.56
N ALA A 133 14.19 -3.65 -9.74
CA ALA A 133 14.86 -2.68 -8.89
C ALA A 133 15.80 -3.33 -7.86
N LEU A 134 15.40 -4.48 -7.29
CA LEU A 134 16.23 -5.24 -6.35
C LEU A 134 17.45 -5.89 -7.02
N ASN A 135 17.29 -6.43 -8.23
CA ASN A 135 18.41 -6.99 -9.01
C ASN A 135 19.46 -5.93 -9.41
N GLU A 136 19.04 -4.67 -9.52
CA GLU A 136 19.89 -3.52 -9.84
C GLU A 136 20.46 -2.83 -8.59
N GLY A 137 20.20 -3.35 -7.38
CA GLY A 137 20.76 -2.79 -6.15
C GLY A 137 20.23 -1.40 -5.81
N ARG A 138 19.04 -1.02 -6.30
CA ARG A 138 18.39 0.27 -6.03
C ARG A 138 17.80 0.29 -4.62
N ASP A 139 17.73 1.46 -4.00
CA ASP A 139 16.84 1.62 -2.85
C ASP A 139 15.39 1.47 -3.29
N VAL A 140 14.61 0.70 -2.54
CA VAL A 140 13.23 0.39 -2.87
C VAL A 140 12.33 0.67 -1.67
N ILE A 141 11.20 1.34 -1.91
CA ILE A 141 10.09 1.44 -0.98
C ILE A 141 8.93 0.64 -1.56
N MET A 142 8.57 -0.45 -0.92
CA MET A 142 7.44 -1.28 -1.32
C MET A 142 6.21 -0.91 -0.48
N ASP A 143 5.24 -0.22 -1.07
CA ASP A 143 3.97 0.12 -0.44
C ASP A 143 2.92 -0.96 -0.70
N GLY A 144 2.70 -1.80 0.32
CA GLY A 144 1.75 -2.91 0.27
C GLY A 144 0.88 -3.00 1.52
N THR A 145 -0.03 -3.97 1.53
CA THR A 145 -0.71 -4.35 2.78
C THR A 145 0.17 -5.23 3.66
N LEU A 146 1.08 -5.99 3.04
CA LEU A 146 1.85 -7.08 3.66
C LEU A 146 0.93 -8.05 4.41
N SER A 147 -0.25 -8.32 3.83
CA SER A 147 -1.29 -9.16 4.44
C SER A 147 -1.20 -10.63 4.02
N TRP A 148 -0.16 -11.01 3.26
CA TRP A 148 0.00 -12.37 2.74
C TRP A 148 1.42 -12.84 3.03
N GLU A 149 1.56 -13.62 4.10
CA GLU A 149 2.85 -14.00 4.69
C GLU A 149 3.79 -14.71 3.71
N PRO A 150 3.37 -15.73 2.92
CA PRO A 150 4.28 -16.40 2.00
C PRO A 150 4.93 -15.45 0.99
N PHE A 151 4.18 -14.46 0.50
CA PHE A 151 4.72 -13.45 -0.42
C PHE A 151 5.77 -12.56 0.26
N VAL A 152 5.51 -12.11 1.49
CA VAL A 152 6.44 -11.26 2.24
C VAL A 152 7.72 -12.02 2.58
N GLU A 153 7.60 -13.25 3.07
CA GLU A 153 8.74 -14.11 3.41
C GLU A 153 9.61 -14.41 2.19
N GLN A 154 9.00 -14.82 1.07
CA GLN A 154 9.74 -15.06 -0.17
C GLN A 154 10.41 -13.78 -0.70
N THR A 155 9.76 -12.62 -0.56
CA THR A 155 10.33 -11.32 -0.97
C THR A 155 11.54 -10.95 -0.11
N ILE A 156 11.46 -11.13 1.21
CA ILE A 156 12.59 -10.93 2.11
C ILE A 156 13.74 -11.89 1.76
N ALA A 157 13.43 -13.18 1.55
CA ALA A 157 14.43 -14.18 1.17
C ALA A 157 15.12 -13.83 -0.17
N MET A 158 14.37 -13.35 -1.16
CA MET A 158 14.91 -12.84 -2.41
C MET A 158 15.82 -11.63 -2.17
N ALA A 159 15.36 -10.61 -1.45
CA ALA A 159 16.14 -9.40 -1.17
C ALA A 159 17.43 -9.68 -0.38
N ARG A 160 17.44 -10.68 0.50
CA ARG A 160 18.66 -11.15 1.16
C ARG A 160 19.65 -11.82 0.20
N ASN A 161 19.21 -12.33 -0.94
CA ASN A 161 20.02 -13.11 -1.87
C ASN A 161 20.32 -12.43 -3.23
N VAL A 162 19.64 -11.32 -3.58
CA VAL A 162 19.82 -10.64 -4.88
C VAL A 162 21.24 -10.13 -5.15
N HIS A 163 22.02 -9.93 -4.08
CA HIS A 163 23.43 -9.57 -4.18
C HIS A 163 24.32 -10.74 -4.66
N LYS A 164 23.85 -11.99 -4.56
CA LYS A 164 24.55 -13.20 -5.01
C LYS A 164 23.97 -13.78 -6.30
N HIS A 165 22.68 -13.61 -6.52
CA HIS A 165 21.96 -14.24 -7.63
C HIS A 165 20.95 -13.28 -8.22
N ARG A 166 20.65 -13.41 -9.51
CA ARG A 166 19.51 -12.72 -10.10
C ARG A 166 18.22 -13.52 -9.94
N TYR A 167 17.12 -12.81 -9.85
CA TYR A 167 15.78 -13.37 -9.71
C TYR A 167 14.88 -12.83 -10.81
N ARG A 168 13.83 -13.58 -11.13
CA ARG A 168 12.71 -13.15 -11.97
C ARG A 168 11.40 -13.48 -11.28
N MET A 169 10.31 -12.94 -11.80
CA MET A 169 8.97 -13.31 -11.33
C MET A 169 8.74 -14.82 -11.50
N GLY A 170 8.24 -15.45 -10.45
CA GLY A 170 7.76 -16.82 -10.46
C GLY A 170 6.29 -16.91 -10.90
N ALA A 171 5.73 -18.11 -10.81
CA ALA A 171 4.35 -18.39 -11.18
C ALA A 171 3.28 -17.66 -10.33
N GLY A 172 3.66 -17.11 -9.17
CA GLY A 172 2.76 -16.51 -8.19
C GLY A 172 1.97 -17.58 -7.42
N TYR A 173 0.78 -17.20 -6.96
CA TYR A 173 -0.20 -18.11 -6.36
C TYR A 173 -1.17 -18.61 -7.42
N LYS A 174 -1.24 -19.94 -7.61
CA LYS A 174 -2.14 -20.60 -8.54
C LYS A 174 -2.77 -21.83 -7.89
N VAL A 175 -4.05 -22.05 -8.17
CA VAL A 175 -4.76 -23.27 -7.80
C VAL A 175 -5.15 -23.98 -9.10
N ALA A 176 -4.65 -25.20 -9.28
CA ALA A 176 -4.97 -26.02 -10.44
C ALA A 176 -6.38 -26.65 -10.30
N GLU A 177 -6.92 -27.19 -11.40
CA GLU A 177 -8.28 -27.77 -11.43
C GLU A 177 -8.44 -28.97 -10.48
N ASP A 178 -7.34 -29.68 -10.22
CA ASP A 178 -7.27 -30.79 -9.25
C ASP A 178 -7.13 -30.33 -7.79
N GLY A 179 -7.09 -29.01 -7.54
CA GLY A 179 -6.90 -28.41 -6.22
C GLY A 179 -5.44 -28.25 -5.80
N THR A 180 -4.47 -28.66 -6.63
CA THR A 180 -3.04 -28.48 -6.33
C THR A 180 -2.69 -26.99 -6.26
N ILE A 181 -2.04 -26.58 -5.17
CA ILE A 181 -1.62 -25.18 -4.95
C ILE A 181 -0.14 -25.03 -5.31
N THR A 182 0.14 -24.13 -6.24
CA THR A 182 1.49 -23.65 -6.54
C THR A 182 1.63 -22.24 -5.98
N GLU A 183 2.60 -22.03 -5.09
CA GLU A 183 2.89 -20.72 -4.51
C GLU A 183 4.39 -20.40 -4.59
N ASN A 184 4.78 -19.73 -5.66
CA ASN A 184 6.17 -19.34 -5.90
C ASN A 184 6.23 -17.97 -6.57
N TYR A 185 6.61 -16.94 -5.81
CA TYR A 185 6.62 -15.55 -6.30
C TYR A 185 7.92 -15.17 -7.00
N TRP A 186 9.04 -15.79 -6.63
CA TRP A 186 10.37 -15.41 -7.12
C TRP A 186 11.19 -16.63 -7.52
N GLU A 187 11.67 -16.65 -8.76
CA GLU A 187 12.50 -17.71 -9.30
C GLU A 187 13.93 -17.22 -9.47
N LYS A 188 14.88 -17.97 -8.93
CA LYS A 188 16.31 -17.71 -9.14
C LYS A 188 16.66 -18.00 -10.60
N GLU A 189 17.36 -17.07 -11.25
CA GLU A 189 17.87 -17.29 -12.60
C GLU A 189 19.09 -18.23 -12.58
N GLU A 190 19.20 -19.10 -13.57
CA GLU A 190 20.34 -20.01 -13.71
C GLU A 190 21.63 -19.21 -14.02
N ALA A 191 22.77 -19.78 -13.61
CA ALA A 191 24.03 -19.05 -13.45
C ALA A 191 24.73 -18.61 -14.75
N GLU A 192 24.11 -18.81 -15.92
CA GLU A 192 24.83 -18.77 -17.20
C GLU A 192 25.34 -17.38 -17.62
N ASN A 193 24.89 -16.27 -17.01
CA ASN A 193 25.33 -14.91 -17.41
C ASN A 193 25.36 -13.87 -16.25
N GLN A 194 25.68 -14.27 -15.02
CA GLN A 194 25.41 -13.43 -13.83
C GLN A 194 26.39 -12.27 -13.55
N GLN A 195 27.44 -12.08 -14.34
CA GLN A 195 28.36 -10.95 -14.17
C GLN A 195 28.28 -10.01 -15.36
N GLN A 196 27.48 -8.94 -15.22
CA GLN A 196 27.60 -7.78 -16.10
C GLN A 196 28.99 -7.18 -15.87
N LEU A 197 29.89 -7.40 -16.83
CA LEU A 197 31.21 -6.79 -16.88
C LEU A 197 31.04 -5.33 -17.34
N GLU A 198 30.92 -4.39 -16.39
CA GLU A 198 31.25 -2.99 -16.69
C GLU A 198 32.75 -2.81 -16.53
N ASN A 199 33.45 -2.45 -17.61
CA ASN A 199 34.89 -2.14 -17.63
C ASN A 199 35.85 -3.26 -17.13
N GLY A 200 35.43 -4.53 -17.16
CA GLY A 200 36.31 -5.66 -16.82
C GLY A 200 36.48 -5.92 -15.32
N GLU A 201 35.80 -5.16 -14.45
CA GLU A 201 35.79 -5.38 -13.00
C GLU A 201 34.39 -5.75 -12.51
N VAL A 202 34.28 -6.85 -11.76
CA VAL A 202 33.03 -7.23 -11.09
C VAL A 202 32.83 -6.30 -9.90
N LYS A 203 32.02 -5.25 -10.03
CA LYS A 203 31.55 -4.51 -8.85
C LYS A 203 30.73 -5.45 -7.97
N PRO A 204 31.16 -5.78 -6.75
CA PRO A 204 30.39 -6.66 -5.88
C PRO A 204 29.10 -5.94 -5.46
N ARG A 205 27.94 -6.55 -5.74
CA ARG A 205 26.66 -6.04 -5.22
C ARG A 205 26.64 -6.21 -3.70
N LYS A 206 26.16 -5.18 -3.00
CA LYS A 206 26.05 -5.21 -1.53
C LYS A 206 24.75 -5.87 -1.09
N PRO A 207 24.74 -6.58 0.05
CA PRO A 207 23.51 -7.11 0.62
C PRO A 207 22.57 -5.97 1.03
N TYR A 208 21.27 -6.18 0.84
CA TYR A 208 20.24 -5.23 1.26
C TYR A 208 20.12 -5.17 2.78
N ARG A 209 19.98 -3.94 3.29
CA ARG A 209 19.36 -3.68 4.59
C ARG A 209 17.85 -3.64 4.41
N ILE A 210 17.11 -4.41 5.19
CA ILE A 210 15.66 -4.53 5.09
C ILE A 210 15.02 -3.88 6.31
N GLU A 211 14.15 -2.91 6.04
CA GLU A 211 13.39 -2.19 7.06
C GLU A 211 11.89 -2.48 6.91
N LEU A 212 11.20 -2.70 8.03
CA LEU A 212 9.75 -2.84 8.07
C LEU A 212 9.14 -1.60 8.73
N VAL A 213 8.17 -0.99 8.08
CA VAL A 213 7.32 0.04 8.69
C VAL A 213 5.89 -0.42 8.62
N GLY A 214 5.35 -0.80 9.78
CA GLY A 214 3.95 -1.10 9.96
C GLY A 214 3.14 0.14 10.29
N VAL A 215 1.93 0.20 9.77
CA VAL A 215 0.94 1.23 10.12
C VAL A 215 -0.37 0.57 10.49
N VAL A 216 -0.85 0.86 11.69
CA VAL A 216 -2.11 0.34 12.22
C VAL A 216 -3.04 1.46 12.62
N CYS A 217 -4.33 1.16 12.53
CA CYS A 217 -5.37 1.97 13.15
C CYS A 217 -6.56 1.08 13.49
N ASP A 218 -7.46 1.61 14.31
CA ASP A 218 -8.76 1.04 14.56
C ASP A 218 -9.47 0.67 13.24
N ALA A 219 -10.13 -0.50 13.23
CA ALA A 219 -10.72 -1.07 12.03
C ALA A 219 -11.91 -0.25 11.54
N TYR A 220 -12.71 0.31 12.46
CA TYR A 220 -13.80 1.21 12.10
C TYR A 220 -13.26 2.49 11.43
N LEU A 221 -12.20 3.10 11.99
CA LEU A 221 -11.55 4.26 11.38
C LEU A 221 -11.03 3.95 9.97
N ALA A 222 -10.43 2.78 9.78
CA ALA A 222 -9.98 2.33 8.46
C ALA A 222 -11.16 2.26 7.46
N VAL A 223 -12.28 1.66 7.85
CA VAL A 223 -13.48 1.54 7.00
C VAL A 223 -14.02 2.91 6.61
N ILE A 224 -14.13 3.84 7.57
CA ILE A 224 -14.56 5.23 7.29
C ILE A 224 -13.61 5.92 6.29
N ARG A 225 -12.30 5.75 6.44
CA ARG A 225 -11.31 6.28 5.48
C ARG A 225 -11.47 5.64 4.10
N GLY A 226 -11.77 4.34 4.05
CA GLY A 226 -12.07 3.61 2.82
C GLY A 226 -13.28 4.17 2.09
N ILE A 227 -14.39 4.40 2.82
CA ILE A 227 -15.62 5.00 2.30
C ILE A 227 -15.36 6.43 1.80
N ARG A 228 -14.69 7.26 2.60
CA ARG A 228 -14.34 8.63 2.21
C ARG A 228 -13.49 8.65 0.93
N ARG A 229 -12.52 7.75 0.81
CA ARG A 229 -11.70 7.59 -0.40
C ARG A 229 -12.56 7.16 -1.60
N ALA A 230 -13.50 6.24 -1.42
CA ALA A 230 -14.43 5.83 -2.47
C ALA A 230 -15.25 7.03 -3.00
N ILE A 231 -15.71 7.90 -2.11
CA ILE A 231 -16.45 9.13 -2.48
C ILE A 231 -15.53 10.12 -3.21
N MET A 232 -14.37 10.43 -2.64
CA MET A 232 -13.49 11.49 -3.14
C MET A 232 -12.73 11.10 -4.41
N THR A 233 -12.18 9.89 -4.46
CA THR A 233 -11.27 9.45 -5.53
C THR A 233 -11.86 8.35 -6.39
N ARG A 234 -13.13 7.98 -6.19
CA ARG A 234 -13.80 6.89 -6.94
C ARG A 234 -13.04 5.55 -6.83
N ARG A 235 -12.38 5.30 -5.68
CA ARG A 235 -11.69 4.04 -5.37
C ARG A 235 -12.35 3.32 -4.21
N ALA A 236 -13.27 2.42 -4.53
CA ALA A 236 -13.93 1.57 -3.55
C ALA A 236 -13.13 0.29 -3.27
N VAL A 237 -13.21 -0.17 -2.03
CA VAL A 237 -12.67 -1.45 -1.57
C VAL A 237 -13.77 -2.14 -0.77
N ARG A 238 -13.95 -3.45 -0.95
CA ARG A 238 -14.89 -4.21 -0.13
C ARG A 238 -14.46 -4.16 1.34
N VAL A 239 -15.41 -3.87 2.24
CA VAL A 239 -15.16 -3.80 3.68
C VAL A 239 -14.52 -5.09 4.19
N SER A 240 -15.03 -6.25 3.80
CA SER A 240 -14.46 -7.54 4.21
C SER A 240 -13.01 -7.72 3.75
N SER A 241 -12.66 -7.33 2.52
CA SER A 241 -11.25 -7.34 2.05
C SER A 241 -10.37 -6.38 2.86
N GLN A 242 -10.90 -5.22 3.22
CA GLN A 242 -10.22 -4.25 4.08
C GLN A 242 -9.94 -4.83 5.47
N LEU A 243 -10.96 -5.38 6.13
CA LEU A 243 -10.81 -6.02 7.45
C LEU A 243 -9.86 -7.23 7.40
N LYS A 244 -9.94 -8.07 6.35
CA LYS A 244 -8.99 -9.19 6.14
C LYS A 244 -7.55 -8.70 6.02
N SER A 245 -7.31 -7.60 5.30
CA SER A 245 -5.96 -7.04 5.16
C SER A 245 -5.37 -6.56 6.50
N HIS A 246 -6.21 -5.94 7.33
CA HIS A 246 -5.88 -5.49 8.67
C HIS A 246 -5.56 -6.66 9.60
N LYS A 247 -6.47 -7.64 9.65
CA LYS A 247 -6.32 -8.86 10.45
C LYS A 247 -5.00 -9.56 10.15
N ARG A 248 -4.78 -9.91 8.88
CA ARG A 248 -3.62 -10.70 8.46
C ARG A 248 -2.30 -9.97 8.69
N PHE A 249 -2.24 -8.67 8.38
CA PHE A 249 -1.03 -7.88 8.65
C PHE A 249 -0.73 -7.83 10.15
N ALA A 250 -1.74 -7.54 10.98
CA ALA A 250 -1.56 -7.46 12.42
C ALA A 250 -1.10 -8.80 13.03
N SER A 251 -1.67 -9.92 12.57
CA SER A 251 -1.28 -11.26 13.01
C SER A 251 0.15 -11.63 12.62
N ALA A 252 0.64 -11.17 11.47
CA ALA A 252 1.97 -11.52 10.95
C ALA A 252 3.08 -10.55 11.35
N PHE A 253 2.74 -9.35 11.85
CA PHE A 253 3.72 -8.27 12.11
C PHE A 253 4.91 -8.72 12.98
N THR A 254 4.65 -9.46 14.05
CA THR A 254 5.71 -9.95 14.95
C THR A 254 6.64 -10.93 14.25
N SER A 255 6.12 -11.83 13.42
CA SER A 255 6.93 -12.75 12.59
C SER A 255 7.80 -11.96 11.62
N TYR A 256 7.24 -10.96 10.94
CA TYR A 256 8.01 -10.10 10.02
C TYR A 256 9.14 -9.38 10.73
N CYS A 257 8.93 -8.92 11.97
CA CYS A 257 9.98 -8.28 12.77
C CYS A 257 11.20 -9.20 12.97
N GLN A 258 11.05 -10.52 12.93
CA GLN A 258 12.17 -11.47 13.07
C GLN A 258 12.99 -11.60 11.77
N LEU A 259 12.42 -11.25 10.62
CA LEU A 259 13.04 -11.46 9.30
C LEU A 259 13.80 -10.21 8.79
N VAL A 260 13.52 -9.04 9.36
CA VAL A 260 14.06 -7.75 8.93
C VAL A 260 15.10 -7.19 9.92
N ASP A 261 15.93 -6.27 9.45
CA ASP A 261 16.99 -5.65 10.27
C ASP A 261 16.40 -4.65 11.27
N ASN A 262 15.50 -3.79 10.81
CA ASN A 262 14.82 -2.80 11.66
C ASN A 262 13.31 -2.87 11.43
N ALA A 263 12.53 -2.60 12.48
CA ALA A 263 11.09 -2.49 12.37
C ALA A 263 10.56 -1.27 13.15
N ARG A 264 9.57 -0.59 12.59
CA ARG A 264 8.82 0.50 13.25
C ARG A 264 7.33 0.24 13.08
N LEU A 265 6.54 0.49 14.11
CA LEU A 265 5.08 0.40 14.06
C LEU A 265 4.48 1.74 14.45
N TYR A 266 3.62 2.29 13.59
CA TYR A 266 2.93 3.54 13.82
C TYR A 266 1.43 3.32 14.00
N SER A 267 0.84 4.00 14.99
CA SER A 267 -0.60 4.16 15.17
C SER A 267 -1.08 5.45 14.51
N THR A 268 -2.17 5.39 13.76
CA THR A 268 -2.83 6.58 13.19
C THR A 268 -4.25 6.79 13.74
N ASN A 269 -4.50 6.37 14.99
CA ASN A 269 -5.81 6.50 15.62
C ASN A 269 -6.21 7.96 15.91
N ALA A 270 -5.24 8.85 16.10
CA ALA A 270 -5.50 10.27 16.27
C ALA A 270 -6.10 10.88 14.99
N VAL A 271 -7.40 11.16 15.00
CA VAL A 271 -8.10 11.75 13.85
C VAL A 271 -7.54 13.15 13.57
N GLY A 272 -6.85 13.31 12.44
CA GLY A 272 -6.21 14.58 12.06
C GLY A 272 -4.89 14.87 12.78
N GLY A 273 -4.44 13.98 13.67
CA GLY A 273 -3.15 14.08 14.36
C GLY A 273 -2.01 13.39 13.58
N PRO A 274 -0.74 13.62 13.99
CA PRO A 274 0.40 12.93 13.41
C PRO A 274 0.40 11.43 13.79
N PRO A 275 1.01 10.56 12.97
CA PRO A 275 1.23 9.16 13.34
C PRO A 275 2.08 9.05 14.62
N LYS A 276 1.66 8.22 15.57
CA LYS A 276 2.40 7.94 16.82
C LYS A 276 3.24 6.67 16.65
N LEU A 277 4.53 6.71 16.95
CA LEU A 277 5.38 5.51 17.00
C LEU A 277 5.05 4.70 18.26
N ILE A 278 4.68 3.43 18.09
CA ILE A 278 4.17 2.57 19.17
C ILE A 278 4.98 1.28 19.35
N ALA A 279 5.80 0.91 18.37
CA ALA A 279 6.82 -0.14 18.54
C ALA A 279 8.04 0.12 17.67
N ARG A 280 9.21 -0.30 18.13
CA ARG A 280 10.49 -0.15 17.42
C ARG A 280 11.43 -1.31 17.71
N LYS A 281 12.09 -1.81 16.66
CA LYS A 281 13.18 -2.78 16.69
C LYS A 281 14.36 -2.17 15.93
N ASP A 282 15.53 -2.17 16.55
CA ASP A 282 16.79 -1.75 15.93
C ASP A 282 17.79 -2.92 15.97
N GLY A 283 18.22 -3.42 14.80
CA GLY A 283 19.16 -4.53 14.69
C GLY A 283 18.67 -5.81 15.36
N ASP A 284 19.54 -6.52 16.08
CA ASP A 284 19.20 -7.80 16.75
C ASP A 284 18.47 -7.61 18.09
N ASN A 285 18.07 -6.38 18.43
CA ASN A 285 17.35 -6.12 19.68
C ASN A 285 15.92 -6.65 19.63
N ASN A 286 15.35 -6.88 20.81
CA ASN A 286 13.93 -7.17 20.97
C ASN A 286 13.07 -5.95 20.59
N LEU A 287 11.84 -6.22 20.15
CA LEU A 287 10.87 -5.17 19.84
C LEU A 287 10.48 -4.41 21.11
N LEU A 288 10.82 -3.12 21.16
CA LEU A 288 10.38 -2.18 22.20
C LEU A 288 8.96 -1.71 21.88
N ILE A 289 8.08 -1.68 22.88
CA ILE A 289 6.63 -1.52 22.70
C ILE A 289 6.09 -0.49 23.68
N ASP A 290 5.19 0.39 23.22
CA ASP A 290 4.30 1.18 24.07
C ASP A 290 3.14 0.27 24.53
N PRO A 291 3.08 -0.13 25.82
CA PRO A 291 2.15 -1.16 26.30
C PRO A 291 0.68 -0.73 26.23
N GLU A 292 0.39 0.57 26.23
CA GLU A 292 -0.99 1.06 26.12
C GLU A 292 -1.45 1.10 24.67
N GLU A 293 -0.59 1.58 23.76
CA GLU A 293 -0.97 1.77 22.36
C GLU A 293 -0.91 0.48 21.53
N ILE A 294 -0.06 -0.49 21.91
CA ILE A 294 0.10 -1.74 21.16
C ILE A 294 -1.19 -2.57 21.12
N LYS A 295 -2.11 -2.34 22.07
CA LYS A 295 -3.44 -2.97 22.10
C LYS A 295 -4.17 -2.80 20.77
N CYS A 296 -3.94 -1.70 20.05
CA CYS A 296 -4.51 -1.51 18.71
C CYS A 296 -4.10 -2.60 17.72
N LEU A 297 -2.82 -3.03 17.72
CA LEU A 297 -2.34 -4.11 16.87
C LEU A 297 -3.05 -5.43 17.22
N THR A 298 -3.11 -5.78 18.50
CA THR A 298 -3.76 -7.00 18.99
C THR A 298 -5.26 -7.00 18.66
N ASN A 299 -5.96 -5.91 18.91
CA ASN A 299 -7.39 -5.78 18.63
C ASN A 299 -7.69 -5.98 17.15
N VAL A 300 -6.94 -5.31 16.28
CA VAL A 300 -7.12 -5.41 14.83
C VAL A 300 -6.78 -6.81 14.31
N GLY A 301 -5.82 -7.51 14.92
CA GLY A 301 -5.54 -8.94 14.65
C GLY A 301 -6.69 -9.88 15.01
N ASN A 302 -7.60 -9.45 15.88
CA ASN A 302 -8.77 -10.22 16.33
C ASN A 302 -10.09 -9.79 15.68
N VAL A 303 -10.05 -8.88 14.71
CA VAL A 303 -11.26 -8.41 14.02
C VAL A 303 -12.00 -9.57 13.34
N ASN A 304 -13.34 -9.51 13.36
CA ASN A 304 -14.20 -10.35 12.56
C ASN A 304 -14.37 -9.73 11.16
N PRO A 305 -13.74 -10.28 10.11
CA PRO A 305 -13.78 -9.67 8.79
C PRO A 305 -15.12 -9.83 8.06
N ASP A 306 -15.96 -10.75 8.53
CA ASP A 306 -17.26 -11.05 7.94
C ASP A 306 -18.41 -10.43 8.78
N SER A 307 -18.08 -9.49 9.68
CA SER A 307 -19.05 -8.74 10.48
C SER A 307 -19.97 -7.89 9.61
N GLU A 308 -21.27 -7.89 9.91
CA GLU A 308 -22.24 -7.00 9.23
C GLU A 308 -22.60 -5.76 10.07
N SER A 309 -22.18 -5.73 11.34
CA SER A 309 -22.41 -4.62 12.26
C SER A 309 -21.17 -4.25 13.07
N ILE A 310 -21.14 -3.03 13.61
CA ILE A 310 -20.05 -2.59 14.50
C ILE A 310 -19.96 -3.44 15.78
N TYR A 311 -21.10 -3.95 16.24
CA TYR A 311 -21.18 -4.76 17.47
C TYR A 311 -20.59 -6.17 17.28
N GLU A 312 -20.46 -6.62 16.04
CA GLU A 312 -19.86 -7.91 15.67
C GLU A 312 -18.40 -7.79 15.22
N LEU A 313 -17.87 -6.56 15.12
CA LEU A 313 -16.54 -6.29 14.59
C LEU A 313 -15.44 -6.90 15.46
N TYR A 314 -15.66 -6.93 16.77
CA TYR A 314 -14.79 -7.53 17.78
C TYR A 314 -15.60 -8.51 18.63
N SER A 315 -14.95 -9.53 19.20
CA SER A 315 -15.60 -10.50 20.09
C SER A 315 -16.17 -9.85 21.36
N ASP A 316 -15.52 -8.78 21.84
CA ASP A 316 -16.02 -7.92 22.90
C ASP A 316 -16.33 -6.53 22.30
N PRO A 317 -17.59 -6.06 22.30
CA PRO A 317 -17.95 -4.74 21.82
C PRO A 317 -17.70 -3.62 22.85
N THR A 318 -17.32 -3.94 24.09
CA THR A 318 -17.10 -2.94 25.14
C THR A 318 -16.14 -1.79 24.74
N PRO A 319 -15.04 -2.04 23.98
CA PRO A 319 -14.10 -0.99 23.60
C PRO A 319 -14.71 0.18 22.79
N ILE A 320 -15.82 0.00 22.07
CA ILE A 320 -16.48 1.11 21.35
C ILE A 320 -17.23 2.07 22.28
N PHE A 321 -17.42 1.71 23.55
CA PHE A 321 -18.07 2.54 24.57
C PHE A 321 -17.08 3.20 25.54
N GLU A 322 -15.79 2.83 25.47
CA GLU A 322 -14.73 3.37 26.31
C GLU A 322 -14.30 4.77 25.86
N SER A 323 -13.83 5.57 26.82
CA SER A 323 -13.30 6.91 26.54
C SER A 323 -12.02 6.82 25.71
N GLY A 324 -11.84 7.69 24.73
CA GLY A 324 -10.75 7.60 23.75
C GLY A 324 -11.13 6.84 22.48
N SER A 325 -12.26 6.12 22.47
CA SER A 325 -12.78 5.51 21.26
C SER A 325 -13.54 6.54 20.41
N ILE A 326 -13.42 6.45 19.08
CA ILE A 326 -14.14 7.35 18.16
C ILE A 326 -15.66 7.22 18.34
N TRP A 327 -16.14 6.03 18.66
CA TRP A 327 -17.56 5.79 18.87
C TRP A 327 -18.09 6.54 20.09
N LYS A 328 -17.42 6.41 21.23
CA LYS A 328 -17.81 7.14 22.44
C LYS A 328 -17.65 8.64 22.28
N ASP A 329 -16.49 9.08 21.79
CA ASP A 329 -16.10 10.49 21.84
C ASP A 329 -16.70 11.33 20.71
N VAL A 330 -17.00 10.71 19.57
CA VAL A 330 -17.51 11.40 18.38
C VAL A 330 -18.92 10.94 18.02
N VAL A 331 -19.14 9.63 17.86
CA VAL A 331 -20.40 9.11 17.29
C VAL A 331 -21.56 9.19 18.29
N PHE A 332 -21.30 8.89 19.55
CA PHE A 332 -22.25 8.94 20.67
C PHE A 332 -22.16 10.25 21.46
N SER A 333 -21.35 11.21 21.01
CA SER A 333 -21.24 12.52 21.64
C SER A 333 -22.60 13.23 21.67
N PRO A 334 -23.07 13.74 22.82
CA PRO A 334 -24.31 14.51 22.91
C PRO A 334 -24.31 15.75 22.01
N SER A 335 -23.13 16.31 21.72
CA SER A 335 -22.96 17.49 20.87
C SER A 335 -23.10 17.20 19.36
N ARG A 336 -23.08 15.92 18.95
CA ARG A 336 -23.00 15.52 17.54
C ARG A 336 -24.15 16.07 16.69
N SER A 337 -25.38 16.06 17.22
CA SER A 337 -26.57 16.54 16.49
C SER A 337 -26.49 18.04 16.18
N ILE A 338 -25.95 18.82 17.12
CA ILE A 338 -25.73 20.27 16.96
C ILE A 338 -24.66 20.50 15.89
N VAL A 339 -23.51 19.85 16.02
CA VAL A 339 -22.40 19.95 15.05
C VAL A 339 -22.83 19.56 13.64
N GLN A 340 -23.64 18.49 13.49
CA GLN A 340 -24.17 18.08 12.19
C GLN A 340 -25.15 19.11 11.61
N SER A 341 -25.94 19.77 12.45
CA SER A 341 -26.88 20.81 12.01
C SER A 341 -26.12 22.06 11.52
N GLU A 342 -25.10 22.49 12.26
CA GLU A 342 -24.22 23.60 11.86
C GLU A 342 -23.47 23.29 10.55
N LEU A 343 -22.95 22.07 10.41
CA LEU A 343 -22.30 21.64 9.18
C LEU A 343 -23.26 21.65 8.00
N LYS A 344 -24.49 21.16 8.20
CA LYS A 344 -25.53 21.16 7.17
C LYS A 344 -25.88 22.59 6.72
N ILE A 345 -26.05 23.52 7.66
CA ILE A 345 -26.32 24.93 7.36
C ILE A 345 -25.14 25.53 6.58
N SER A 346 -23.91 25.27 7.03
CA SER A 346 -22.70 25.76 6.36
C SER A 346 -22.59 25.27 4.92
N ILE A 347 -22.84 23.98 4.69
CA ILE A 347 -22.86 23.39 3.34
C ILE A 347 -23.96 24.04 2.49
N GLN A 348 -25.17 24.21 3.04
CA GLN A 348 -26.29 24.82 2.32
C GLN A 348 -25.99 26.27 1.90
N MET A 349 -25.31 27.05 2.74
CA MET A 349 -24.89 28.41 2.40
C MET A 349 -23.84 28.45 1.28
N ILE A 350 -22.95 27.45 1.22
CA ILE A 350 -21.95 27.33 0.16
C ILE A 350 -22.61 26.88 -1.15
N GLU A 351 -23.53 25.92 -1.10
CA GLU A 351 -24.24 25.40 -2.28
C GLU A 351 -25.26 26.38 -2.85
N ASN A 352 -25.89 27.19 -1.98
CA ASN A 352 -26.86 28.23 -2.36
C ASN A 352 -26.39 29.58 -1.84
N PRO A 353 -25.33 30.17 -2.44
CA PRO A 353 -24.86 31.47 -2.02
C PRO A 353 -25.99 32.49 -2.19
N PRO A 354 -26.24 33.36 -1.20
CA PRO A 354 -27.28 34.37 -1.30
C PRO A 354 -27.01 35.23 -2.54
N SER A 355 -28.05 35.43 -3.37
CA SER A 355 -27.97 36.25 -4.58
C SER A 355 -27.36 37.60 -4.23
N THR A 356 -26.18 37.90 -4.77
CA THR A 356 -25.59 39.23 -4.69
C THR A 356 -26.48 40.16 -5.48
N ASN A 357 -27.41 40.84 -4.79
CA ASN A 357 -28.13 41.96 -5.35
C ASN A 357 -27.08 43.03 -5.69
N SER A 358 -26.71 43.06 -6.96
CA SER A 358 -25.95 44.15 -7.56
C SER A 358 -26.86 45.36 -7.67
N THR A 359 -27.06 46.06 -6.55
CA THR A 359 -27.35 47.49 -6.61
C THR A 359 -26.10 48.18 -7.16
N LYS A 360 -26.01 48.26 -8.49
CA LYS A 360 -25.17 49.27 -9.13
C LYS A 360 -25.84 50.63 -8.91
N PRO A 361 -25.09 51.64 -8.41
CA PRO A 361 -25.59 53.00 -8.31
C PRO A 361 -25.87 53.62 -9.69
#